data_AF-A0A1Y2RDM8-F1
#
_entry.id   AF-A0A1Y2RDM8-F1
#
_cell.length_a   1.000
_cell.length_b   1.000
_cell.length_c   1.000
_cell.angle_alpha   90.00
_cell.angle_beta   90.00
_cell.angle_gamma   90.00
#
_symmetry.space_group_name_H-M   'P 1'
#
loop_
_entity.id
_entity.type
_entity.pdbx_description
1 polymer ?
#
loop_
_entity_poly.entity_id
_entity_poly.type
_entity_poly.pdbx_seq_one_letter_code
_entity_poly.pdbx_strand_id
1 'polypeptide(L)'
;MKRTFILTTITALSAVIIFASCKPSRVYATKDRDDEYERERYTPPPPPPPPRYSSPAPRYNTYAALIISPTPGFTMNRHSNGLYYHRSPNGFMYWKGYDNRFYLDRGSLNRVNYTQREYSEWKRYSRSSR
;
A
#
# COMPACT_ATOMS: atom_id res chain seq x y z
N MET A 1 16.19 -66.97 -19.07
CA MET A 1 14.89 -66.58 -18.49
C MET A 1 14.85 -65.09 -18.12
N LYS A 2 14.80 -64.17 -19.09
CA LYS A 2 14.66 -62.70 -18.85
C LYS A 2 13.77 -61.99 -19.88
N ARG A 3 13.13 -62.73 -20.81
CA ARG A 3 12.32 -62.14 -21.91
C ARG A 3 10.80 -62.16 -21.67
N THR A 4 10.34 -62.84 -20.62
CA THR A 4 8.91 -62.95 -20.28
C THR A 4 8.39 -61.78 -19.44
N PHE A 5 9.27 -61.02 -18.78
CA PHE A 5 8.88 -59.90 -17.91
C PHE A 5 8.55 -58.59 -18.65
N ILE A 6 9.06 -58.41 -19.87
CA ILE A 6 8.84 -57.17 -20.65
C ILE A 6 7.48 -57.20 -21.36
N LEU A 7 7.01 -58.39 -21.74
CA LEU A 7 5.74 -58.56 -22.44
C LEU A 7 4.53 -58.32 -21.54
N THR A 8 4.61 -58.66 -20.24
CA THR A 8 3.53 -58.45 -19.27
C THR A 8 3.34 -56.98 -18.89
N THR A 9 4.43 -56.19 -18.87
CA THR A 9 4.35 -54.76 -18.55
C THR A 9 3.70 -53.94 -19.67
N ILE A 10 3.89 -54.32 -20.93
CA ILE A 10 3.31 -53.60 -22.08
C ILE A 10 1.80 -53.86 -22.18
N THR A 11 1.33 -55.07 -21.84
CA THR A 11 -0.10 -55.41 -21.84
C THR A 11 -0.87 -54.73 -20.71
N ALA A 12 -0.25 -54.56 -19.54
CA ALA A 12 -0.89 -53.84 -18.44
C ALA A 12 -1.09 -52.35 -18.74
N LEU A 13 -0.15 -51.72 -19.46
CA LEU A 13 -0.20 -50.29 -19.75
C LEU A 13 -1.24 -49.92 -20.83
N SER A 14 -1.49 -50.81 -21.79
CA SER A 14 -2.53 -50.59 -22.81
C SER A 14 -3.96 -50.71 -22.26
N ALA A 15 -4.18 -51.58 -21.27
CA ALA A 15 -5.49 -51.73 -20.63
C ALA A 15 -5.92 -50.45 -19.88
N VAL A 16 -4.99 -49.76 -19.21
CA VAL A 16 -5.28 -48.53 -18.43
C VAL A 16 -5.71 -47.37 -19.34
N ILE A 17 -5.18 -47.28 -20.56
CA ILE A 17 -5.53 -46.21 -21.52
C ILE A 17 -6.96 -46.40 -22.07
N ILE A 18 -7.42 -47.64 -22.25
CA ILE A 18 -8.77 -47.93 -22.75
C ILE A 18 -9.84 -47.65 -21.69
N PHE A 19 -9.56 -47.93 -20.41
CA PHE A 19 -10.49 -47.61 -19.32
C PHE A 19 -10.57 -46.11 -18.98
N ALA A 20 -9.55 -45.31 -19.36
CA ALA A 20 -9.58 -43.86 -19.16
C ALA A 20 -10.39 -43.10 -20.24
N SER A 21 -10.67 -43.70 -21.40
CA SER A 21 -11.36 -43.02 -22.51
C SER A 21 -12.88 -43.22 -22.53
N CYS A 22 -13.41 -44.21 -21.81
CA CYS A 22 -14.86 -44.41 -21.68
C CYS A 22 -15.42 -43.63 -20.49
N LYS A 23 -15.70 -42.33 -20.68
CA LYS A 23 -16.57 -41.60 -19.74
C LYS A 23 -18.00 -42.17 -19.83
N PRO A 24 -18.65 -42.50 -18.70
CA PRO A 24 -20.02 -43.01 -18.69
C PRO A 24 -20.99 -41.88 -19.07
N SER A 25 -21.71 -42.03 -20.18
CA SER A 25 -22.90 -41.25 -20.50
C SER A 25 -24.09 -41.76 -19.67
N ARG A 26 -24.11 -41.43 -18.37
CA ARG A 26 -25.31 -41.62 -17.56
C ARG A 26 -26.22 -40.41 -17.67
N VAL A 27 -27.06 -40.43 -18.70
CA VAL A 27 -28.31 -39.68 -18.78
C VAL A 27 -29.37 -40.54 -18.08
N TYR A 28 -29.79 -40.15 -16.87
CA TYR A 28 -31.13 -40.45 -16.33
C TYR A 28 -31.57 -39.33 -15.38
N ALA A 29 -32.49 -38.53 -15.91
CA ALA A 29 -33.68 -37.95 -15.27
C ALA A 29 -33.70 -37.80 -13.73
N THR A 30 -33.58 -36.55 -13.28
CA THR A 30 -34.38 -35.95 -12.19
C THR A 30 -34.61 -34.49 -12.62
N LYS A 31 -35.60 -34.18 -13.47
CA LYS A 31 -36.94 -33.71 -13.08
C LYS A 31 -37.03 -33.34 -11.59
N ASP A 32 -37.37 -32.07 -11.33
CA ASP A 32 -37.65 -31.43 -10.03
C ASP A 32 -36.59 -30.43 -9.50
N ARG A 33 -35.82 -29.74 -10.36
CA ARG A 33 -34.93 -28.63 -9.92
C ARG A 33 -34.91 -27.38 -10.80
N ASP A 34 -35.88 -27.21 -11.69
CA ASP A 34 -35.93 -26.03 -12.57
C ASP A 34 -36.67 -24.84 -11.95
N ASP A 35 -37.49 -25.02 -10.90
CA ASP A 35 -38.26 -23.94 -10.28
C ASP A 35 -37.55 -23.22 -9.11
N GLU A 36 -36.54 -23.86 -8.49
CA GLU A 36 -35.78 -23.25 -7.37
C GLU A 36 -34.61 -22.38 -7.87
N TYR A 37 -34.07 -22.68 -9.05
CA TYR A 37 -32.89 -21.98 -9.58
C TYR A 37 -33.22 -20.60 -10.20
N GLU A 38 -34.47 -20.36 -10.65
CA GLU A 38 -34.82 -19.05 -11.21
C GLU A 38 -35.03 -17.97 -10.13
N ARG A 39 -35.42 -18.34 -8.90
CA ARG A 39 -35.55 -17.39 -7.79
C ARG A 39 -34.19 -17.00 -7.17
N GLU A 40 -33.16 -17.83 -7.33
CA GLU A 40 -31.81 -17.58 -6.80
C GLU A 40 -30.87 -16.82 -7.74
N ARG A 41 -31.26 -16.57 -9.01
CA ARG A 41 -30.41 -15.92 -10.03
C ARG A 41 -30.66 -14.44 -10.29
N TYR A 42 -31.47 -13.78 -9.46
CA TYR A 42 -31.60 -12.32 -9.50
C TYR A 42 -31.33 -11.69 -8.13
N THR A 43 -30.14 -11.93 -7.58
CA THR A 43 -29.49 -10.86 -6.81
C THR A 43 -29.06 -9.80 -7.82
N PRO A 44 -29.67 -8.61 -7.84
CA PRO A 44 -29.09 -7.50 -8.58
C PRO A 44 -27.63 -7.34 -8.13
N PRO A 45 -26.70 -6.97 -9.03
CA PRO A 45 -25.34 -6.69 -8.61
C PRO A 45 -25.41 -5.70 -7.45
N PRO A 46 -24.59 -5.88 -6.39
CA PRO A 46 -24.52 -4.89 -5.34
C PRO A 46 -24.33 -3.53 -6.00
N PRO A 47 -25.01 -2.48 -5.53
CA PRO A 47 -24.79 -1.14 -6.07
C PRO A 47 -23.29 -0.90 -6.10
N PRO A 48 -22.76 -0.26 -7.17
CA PRO A 48 -21.35 0.06 -7.21
C PRO A 48 -20.99 0.71 -5.88
N PRO A 49 -19.87 0.32 -5.24
CA PRO A 49 -19.46 0.98 -4.02
C PRO A 49 -19.53 2.48 -4.28
N PRO A 50 -20.07 3.28 -3.34
CA PRO A 50 -20.13 4.71 -3.54
C PRO A 50 -18.74 5.13 -4.01
N PRO A 51 -18.62 5.96 -5.08
CA PRO A 51 -17.34 6.46 -5.51
C PRO A 51 -16.59 6.86 -4.25
N ARG A 52 -15.47 6.19 -3.97
CA ARG A 52 -14.58 6.59 -2.90
C ARG A 52 -14.00 7.92 -3.36
N TYR A 53 -14.80 8.97 -3.23
CA TYR A 53 -14.34 10.31 -3.00
C TYR A 53 -13.69 10.30 -1.62
N SER A 54 -12.62 9.51 -1.46
CA SER A 54 -11.43 10.03 -0.82
C SER A 54 -10.99 11.18 -1.70
N SER A 55 -11.73 12.29 -1.64
CA SER A 55 -11.18 13.61 -1.88
C SER A 55 -9.92 13.60 -1.03
N PRO A 56 -8.71 13.61 -1.63
CA PRO A 56 -7.53 13.81 -0.83
C PRO A 56 -7.83 15.07 -0.03
N ALA A 57 -7.83 14.95 1.31
CA ALA A 57 -8.04 16.09 2.19
C ALA A 57 -7.24 17.24 1.59
N PRO A 58 -7.86 18.43 1.38
CA PRO A 58 -7.22 19.50 0.64
C PRO A 58 -5.83 19.67 1.23
N ARG A 59 -4.82 19.33 0.43
CA ARG A 59 -3.44 19.58 0.80
C ARG A 59 -3.34 21.09 0.76
N TYR A 60 -3.63 21.73 1.90
CA TYR A 60 -3.36 23.14 2.11
C TYR A 60 -1.86 23.27 1.99
N ASN A 61 -1.44 23.52 0.74
CA ASN A 61 -0.09 23.75 0.29
C ASN A 61 0.35 25.05 0.96
N THR A 62 0.77 24.92 2.21
CA THR A 62 1.13 26.05 3.05
C THR A 62 2.56 26.41 2.69
N TYR A 63 2.81 27.68 2.39
CA TYR A 63 4.16 28.16 2.20
C TYR A 63 4.79 28.34 3.58
N ALA A 64 5.78 27.52 3.89
CA ALA A 64 6.62 27.69 5.07
C ALA A 64 8.06 27.41 4.67
N ALA A 65 8.99 28.25 5.13
CA ALA A 65 10.41 28.06 4.86
C ALA A 65 10.89 26.74 5.49
N LEU A 66 11.75 26.01 4.79
CA LEU A 66 12.35 24.78 5.33
C LEU A 66 13.44 25.06 6.37
N ILE A 67 14.07 26.22 6.27
CA ILE A 67 15.16 26.65 7.14
C ILE A 67 14.82 28.06 7.60
N ILE A 68 14.90 28.33 8.89
CA ILE A 68 14.71 29.66 9.46
C ILE A 68 15.90 30.05 10.34
N SER A 69 16.20 31.34 10.36
CA SER A 69 17.20 31.90 11.26
C SER A 69 16.50 32.56 12.44
N PRO A 70 17.01 32.43 13.68
CA PRO A 70 16.46 33.11 14.82
C PRO A 70 16.62 34.63 14.66
N THR A 71 15.55 35.37 14.91
CA THR A 71 15.52 36.84 14.93
C THR A 71 15.40 37.35 16.38
N PRO A 72 15.60 38.64 16.65
CA PRO A 72 15.29 39.20 17.97
C PRO A 72 13.84 38.88 18.38
N GLY A 73 13.64 38.39 19.61
CA GLY A 73 12.34 37.91 20.09
C GLY A 73 11.98 36.48 19.68
N PHE A 74 12.88 35.76 18.99
CA PHE A 74 12.68 34.36 18.65
C PHE A 74 12.66 33.48 19.90
N THR A 75 11.56 32.77 20.08
CA THR A 75 11.39 31.84 21.20
C THR A 75 11.79 30.43 20.78
N MET A 76 12.59 29.77 21.61
CA MET A 76 12.93 28.36 21.45
C MET A 76 12.56 27.60 22.72
N ASN A 77 12.10 26.37 22.55
CA ASN A 77 11.75 25.45 23.61
C ASN A 77 12.75 24.31 23.65
N ARG A 78 12.91 23.70 24.83
CA ARG A 78 13.74 22.51 25.02
C ARG A 78 12.82 21.28 25.06
N HIS A 79 13.06 20.33 24.16
CA HIS A 79 12.36 19.06 24.14
C HIS A 79 12.93 18.13 25.23
N SER A 80 12.17 17.09 25.61
CA SER A 80 12.55 16.16 26.70
C SER A 80 13.87 15.40 26.45
N ASN A 81 14.24 15.22 25.17
CA ASN A 81 15.52 14.65 24.75
C ASN A 81 16.70 15.65 24.82
N GLY A 82 16.46 16.87 25.30
CA GLY A 82 17.48 17.91 25.44
C GLY A 82 17.73 18.74 24.18
N LEU A 83 17.16 18.37 23.03
CA LEU A 83 17.26 19.14 21.79
C LEU A 83 16.38 20.40 21.86
N TYR A 84 16.80 21.45 21.16
CA TYR A 84 16.04 22.69 21.07
C TYR A 84 15.19 22.72 19.81
N TYR A 85 13.99 23.27 19.92
CA TYR A 85 13.10 23.45 18.80
C TYR A 85 12.34 24.78 18.87
N HIS A 86 11.84 25.22 17.73
CA HIS A 86 10.90 26.32 17.61
C HIS A 86 9.60 25.80 17.04
N ARG A 87 8.46 26.33 17.51
CA ARG A 87 7.15 26.00 16.97
C ARG A 87 6.54 27.26 16.37
N SER A 88 6.27 27.24 15.08
CA SER A 88 5.66 28.38 14.40
C SER A 88 4.18 28.52 14.79
N PRO A 89 3.57 29.70 14.61
CA PRO A 89 2.14 29.91 14.83
C PRO A 89 1.25 28.95 14.02
N ASN A 90 1.71 28.55 12.83
CA ASN A 90 1.02 27.60 11.95
C ASN A 90 1.17 26.13 12.41
N GLY A 91 1.82 25.90 13.55
CA GLY A 91 2.01 24.59 14.15
C GLY A 91 3.17 23.78 13.55
N PHE A 92 4.02 24.37 12.70
CA PHE A 92 5.21 23.70 12.20
C PHE A 92 6.30 23.68 13.26
N MET A 93 6.97 22.54 13.39
CA MET A 93 8.07 22.36 14.32
C MET A 93 9.39 22.45 13.56
N TYR A 94 10.34 23.18 14.13
CA TYR A 94 11.66 23.38 13.58
C TYR A 94 12.72 22.99 14.61
N TRP A 95 13.67 22.12 14.25
CA TRP A 95 14.73 21.66 15.14
C TRP A 95 15.98 22.51 15.00
N LYS A 96 16.60 22.87 16.12
CA LYS A 96 17.85 23.63 16.15
C LYS A 96 18.98 22.76 15.58
N GLY A 97 19.67 23.26 14.57
CA GLY A 97 20.93 22.69 14.08
C GLY A 97 22.16 23.30 14.77
N TYR A 98 23.34 22.77 14.45
CA TYR A 98 24.61 23.24 14.99
C TYR A 98 25.01 24.64 14.53
N ASP A 99 24.47 25.09 13.40
CA ASP A 99 24.80 26.37 12.78
C ASP A 99 23.83 27.50 13.18
N ASN A 100 23.18 27.35 14.34
CA ASN A 100 22.16 28.27 14.87
C ASN A 100 20.96 28.51 13.94
N ARG A 101 20.78 27.71 12.88
CA ARG A 101 19.55 27.70 12.08
C ARG A 101 18.60 26.64 12.60
N PHE A 102 17.33 26.81 12.28
CA PHE A 102 16.29 25.85 12.64
C PHE A 102 15.70 25.22 11.37
N TYR A 103 15.61 23.88 11.38
CA TYR A 103 15.24 23.07 10.23
C TYR A 103 13.86 22.48 10.44
N LEU A 104 12.98 22.60 9.44
CA LEU A 104 11.63 22.07 9.50
C LEU A 104 11.66 20.56 9.82
N ASP A 105 10.79 20.11 10.73
CA ASP A 105 10.67 18.70 11.03
C ASP A 105 10.30 17.90 9.78
N ARG A 106 10.96 16.76 9.59
CA ARG A 106 10.76 15.89 8.42
C ARG A 106 9.29 15.52 8.22
N GLY A 107 8.53 15.32 9.29
CA GLY A 107 7.11 14.98 9.23
C GLY A 107 6.22 16.11 8.70
N SER A 108 6.73 17.34 8.63
CA SER A 108 6.02 18.49 8.07
C SER A 108 6.34 18.75 6.60
N LEU A 109 7.33 18.08 6.01
CA LEU A 109 7.73 18.32 4.61
C LEU A 109 6.61 18.05 3.62
N ASN A 110 5.80 17.03 3.84
CA ASN A 110 4.67 16.69 2.96
C ASN A 110 3.51 17.69 3.01
N ARG A 111 3.59 18.71 3.88
CA ARG A 111 2.57 19.74 4.10
C ARG A 111 2.98 21.12 3.57
N VAL A 112 4.22 21.25 3.08
CA VAL A 112 4.78 22.54 2.66
C VAL A 112 5.27 22.47 1.22
N ASN A 113 5.12 23.58 0.51
CA ASN A 113 5.74 23.74 -0.80
C ASN A 113 7.19 24.22 -0.63
N TYR A 114 8.09 23.63 -1.40
CA TYR A 114 9.49 24.04 -1.44
C TYR A 114 10.07 23.80 -2.82
N THR A 115 11.10 24.57 -3.14
CA THR A 115 11.94 24.36 -4.31
C THR A 115 12.93 23.21 -4.08
N GLN A 116 13.43 22.63 -5.16
CA GLN A 116 14.46 21.59 -5.10
C GLN A 116 15.74 22.09 -4.41
N ARG A 117 16.07 23.38 -4.56
CA ARG A 117 17.23 24.01 -3.91
C ARG A 117 17.07 24.05 -2.40
N GLU A 118 15.93 24.54 -1.91
CA GLU A 118 15.63 24.61 -0.47
C GLU A 118 15.63 23.21 0.16
N TYR A 119 15.03 22.23 -0.53
CA TYR A 119 15.04 20.85 -0.06
C TYR A 119 16.45 20.27 0.01
N SER A 120 17.30 20.56 -0.98
CA SER A 120 18.68 20.06 -1.00
C SER A 120 19.50 20.66 0.15
N GLU A 121 19.32 21.94 0.43
CA GLU A 121 19.96 22.60 1.58
C GLU A 121 19.44 22.03 2.90
N TRP A 122 18.12 21.92 3.05
CA TRP A 122 17.50 21.32 4.24
C TRP A 122 17.98 19.89 4.45
N LYS A 123 18.04 19.07 3.39
CA LYS A 123 18.47 17.66 3.45
C LYS A 123 19.93 17.52 3.88
N ARG A 124 20.79 18.46 3.50
CA ARG A 124 22.22 18.45 3.86
C ARG A 124 22.43 18.62 5.36
N TYR A 125 21.62 19.45 6.02
CA TYR A 125 21.86 19.86 7.41
C TYR A 125 20.82 19.34 8.43
N SER A 126 19.63 18.94 7.98
CA SER A 126 18.58 18.41 8.87
C SER A 126 18.98 17.13 9.60
N ARG A 127 19.89 16.32 9.04
CA ARG A 127 20.44 15.14 9.72
C ARG A 127 21.17 15.47 11.00
N SER A 128 21.74 16.67 11.06
CA SER A 128 22.51 17.15 12.20
C SER A 128 21.63 17.82 13.27
N SER A 129 20.35 18.03 12.98
CA SER A 129 19.36 18.64 13.89
C SER A 129 18.53 17.61 14.66
N ARG A 130 18.83 16.30 14.53
CA ARG A 130 18.09 15.19 15.14
C ARG A 130 19.01 14.25 15.90
#